data_AF-A0A7C1LS68-F1
#
_entry.id   AF-A0A7C1LS68-F1
#
_cell.length_a   1.000
_cell.length_b   1.000
_cell.length_c   1.000
_cell.angle_alpha   90.00
_cell.angle_beta   90.00
_cell.angle_gamma   90.00
#
_symmetry.space_group_name_H-M   'P 1'
#
loop_
_entity.id
_entity.type
_entity.pdbx_description
1 polymer ?
#
loop_
_entity_poly.entity_id
_entity_poly.type
_entity_poly.pdbx_seq_one_letter_code
_entity_poly.pdbx_strand_id
1 'polypeptide(L)'
;MEEKDRKGRKDYIDEAKKSLAKIIEEIFIRLSSAMKVAQIFEPNNLTFIRQFDLLFKLIQDIMRKEGKAVFQFRENTLFFNNSRVKFDFSSYNNFKFLADEFREKEIGTLGFESGLSKDELTQFVILFIDEEVIKENPFEDFEAALNKKRIGHIFLEKLHPFEVTGGVAEEQLQDSAINVFFKSITHLKEVVEREKKKEKVKLKTTRRLMQSIVNLVSQNESFMIGLTNIKDYDEY
;
A
#
# COMPACT_ATOMS: atom_id res chain seq x y z
N MET A 1 -25.71 -29.68 -19.01
CA MET A 1 -24.98 -28.68 -19.82
C MET A 1 -24.39 -27.56 -18.95
N GLU A 2 -25.03 -27.21 -17.82
CA GLU A 2 -24.56 -26.16 -16.89
C GLU A 2 -23.31 -26.50 -16.02
N GLU A 3 -23.00 -27.78 -15.77
CA GLU A 3 -21.83 -28.16 -14.94
C GLU A 3 -20.48 -28.03 -15.65
N LYS A 4 -20.43 -28.21 -16.99
CA LYS A 4 -19.19 -28.05 -17.77
C LYS A 4 -18.77 -26.58 -17.88
N ASP A 5 -19.73 -25.67 -18.03
CA ASP A 5 -19.48 -24.22 -18.07
C ASP A 5 -19.05 -23.66 -16.71
N ARG A 6 -19.60 -24.19 -15.60
CA ARG A 6 -19.15 -23.81 -14.25
C ARG A 6 -17.74 -24.28 -13.94
N LYS A 7 -17.33 -25.45 -14.43
CA LYS A 7 -15.98 -26.00 -14.23
C LYS A 7 -14.93 -25.23 -15.04
N GLY A 8 -15.17 -25.01 -16.33
CA GLY A 8 -14.25 -24.23 -17.18
C GLY A 8 -14.07 -22.77 -16.73
N ARG A 9 -15.14 -22.14 -16.21
CA ARG A 9 -15.06 -20.77 -15.66
C ARG A 9 -14.28 -20.72 -14.35
N LYS A 10 -14.36 -21.76 -13.51
CA LYS A 10 -13.61 -21.86 -12.25
C LYS A 10 -12.13 -22.11 -12.50
N ASP A 11 -11.80 -23.00 -13.45
CA ASP A 11 -10.42 -23.29 -13.85
C ASP A 11 -9.72 -22.05 -14.45
N TYR A 12 -10.44 -21.27 -15.28
CA TYR A 12 -9.93 -20.01 -15.83
C TYR A 12 -9.66 -18.94 -14.76
N ILE A 13 -10.54 -18.81 -13.77
CA ILE A 13 -10.37 -17.87 -12.65
C ILE A 13 -9.17 -18.27 -11.79
N ASP A 14 -8.96 -19.56 -11.54
CA ASP A 14 -7.84 -20.06 -10.75
C ASP A 14 -6.50 -19.91 -11.49
N GLU A 15 -6.48 -20.12 -12.81
CA GLU A 15 -5.29 -19.89 -13.64
C GLU A 15 -4.92 -18.40 -13.74
N ALA A 16 -5.92 -17.52 -13.92
CA ALA A 16 -5.73 -16.09 -13.92
C ALA A 16 -5.18 -15.59 -12.57
N LYS A 17 -5.74 -16.05 -11.44
CA LYS A 17 -5.24 -15.74 -10.10
C LYS A 17 -3.81 -16.22 -9.88
N LYS A 18 -3.47 -17.41 -10.38
CA LYS A 18 -2.11 -17.96 -10.29
C LYS A 18 -1.12 -17.13 -11.12
N SER A 19 -1.54 -16.63 -12.28
CA SER A 19 -0.73 -15.74 -13.12
C SER A 19 -0.49 -14.38 -12.45
N LEU A 20 -1.50 -13.82 -11.77
CA LEU A 20 -1.43 -12.57 -11.03
C LEU A 20 -0.47 -12.69 -9.84
N ALA A 21 -0.60 -13.76 -9.05
CA ALA A 21 0.28 -14.02 -7.91
C ALA A 21 1.76 -14.03 -8.30
N LYS A 22 2.10 -14.66 -9.43
CA LYS A 22 3.48 -14.66 -9.97
C LYS A 22 3.98 -13.27 -10.36
N ILE A 23 3.12 -12.44 -10.96
CA ILE A 23 3.49 -11.06 -11.31
C ILE A 23 3.76 -10.24 -10.04
N ILE A 24 2.93 -10.40 -9.01
CA ILE A 24 3.09 -9.70 -7.73
C ILE A 24 4.37 -10.14 -7.03
N GLU A 25 4.65 -11.43 -7.01
CA GLU A 25 5.89 -11.99 -6.48
C GLU A 25 7.11 -11.43 -7.21
N GLU A 26 7.06 -11.35 -8.54
CA GLU A 26 8.12 -10.77 -9.36
C GLU A 26 8.34 -9.27 -9.07
N ILE A 27 7.26 -8.50 -8.85
CA ILE A 27 7.35 -7.09 -8.43
C ILE A 27 8.14 -6.99 -7.12
N PHE A 28 7.85 -7.85 -6.15
CA PHE A 28 8.53 -7.87 -4.85
C PHE A 28 10.01 -8.24 -4.99
N ILE A 29 10.32 -9.28 -5.77
CA ILE A 29 11.71 -9.66 -6.04
C ILE A 29 12.47 -8.48 -6.66
N ARG A 30 11.87 -7.79 -7.64
CA ARG A 30 12.50 -6.64 -8.30
C ARG A 30 12.60 -5.43 -7.40
N LEU A 31 11.62 -5.17 -6.55
CA LEU A 31 11.69 -4.08 -5.57
C LEU A 31 12.83 -4.31 -4.57
N SER A 32 12.95 -5.53 -4.03
CA SER A 32 14.06 -5.90 -3.13
C SER A 32 15.42 -5.76 -3.82
N SER A 33 15.49 -6.13 -5.10
CA SER A 33 16.70 -6.05 -5.90
C SER A 33 17.05 -4.60 -6.23
N ALA A 34 16.05 -3.75 -6.53
CA ALA A 34 16.23 -2.33 -6.78
C ALA A 34 16.74 -1.60 -5.54
N MET A 35 16.24 -1.94 -4.34
CA MET A 35 16.74 -1.42 -3.07
C MET A 35 18.20 -1.79 -2.84
N LYS A 36 18.56 -3.07 -2.96
CA LYS A 36 19.94 -3.55 -2.82
C LYS A 36 20.89 -2.90 -3.84
N VAL A 37 20.44 -2.70 -5.08
CA VAL A 37 21.23 -2.02 -6.12
C VAL A 37 21.38 -0.54 -5.80
N ALA A 38 20.34 0.11 -5.29
CA ALA A 38 20.41 1.51 -4.89
C ALA A 38 21.35 1.76 -3.70
N GLN A 39 21.54 0.77 -2.82
CA GLN A 39 22.53 0.85 -1.73
C GLN A 39 23.99 0.80 -2.23
N ILE A 40 24.24 0.20 -3.39
CA ILE A 40 25.60 -0.09 -3.89
C ILE A 40 26.00 0.84 -5.04
N PHE A 41 25.06 1.21 -5.90
CA PHE A 41 25.34 1.90 -7.15
C PHE A 41 24.65 3.26 -7.22
N GLU A 42 25.36 4.23 -7.81
CA GLU A 42 24.80 5.54 -8.09
C GLU A 42 23.64 5.48 -9.11
N PRO A 43 22.68 6.42 -9.07
CA PRO A 43 21.53 6.45 -9.97
C PRO A 43 21.86 6.48 -11.48
N ASN A 44 23.08 6.91 -11.84
CA ASN A 44 23.56 6.94 -13.22
C ASN A 44 24.11 5.60 -13.74
N ASN A 45 24.22 4.57 -12.88
CA ASN A 45 24.75 3.27 -13.28
C ASN A 45 23.77 2.52 -14.21
N LEU A 46 24.27 1.90 -15.29
CA LEU A 46 23.45 1.15 -16.25
C LEU A 46 22.67 -0.01 -15.59
N THR A 47 23.26 -0.67 -14.59
CA THR A 47 22.59 -1.73 -13.82
C THR A 47 21.44 -1.16 -13.01
N PHE A 48 21.65 -0.01 -12.37
CA PHE A 48 20.62 0.72 -11.63
C PHE A 48 19.47 1.07 -12.58
N ILE A 49 19.74 1.80 -13.67
CA ILE A 49 18.73 2.24 -14.63
C ILE A 49 17.88 1.07 -15.14
N ARG A 50 18.53 -0.06 -15.50
CA ARG A 50 17.84 -1.25 -16.01
C ARG A 50 16.93 -1.92 -14.98
N GLN A 51 17.35 -2.03 -13.72
CA GLN A 51 16.51 -2.63 -12.68
C GLN A 51 15.26 -1.80 -12.42
N PHE A 52 15.42 -0.47 -12.36
CA PHE A 52 14.31 0.45 -12.19
C PHE A 52 13.35 0.47 -13.39
N ASP A 53 13.86 0.32 -14.63
CA ASP A 53 13.01 0.17 -15.82
C ASP A 53 12.12 -1.06 -15.76
N LEU A 54 12.68 -2.19 -15.33
CA LEU A 54 11.94 -3.45 -15.25
C LEU A 54 10.89 -3.40 -14.14
N LEU A 55 11.25 -2.87 -12.96
CA LEU A 55 10.30 -2.66 -11.87
C LEU A 55 9.16 -1.72 -12.28
N PHE A 56 9.50 -0.58 -12.90
CA PHE A 56 8.52 0.40 -13.35
C PHE A 56 7.53 -0.20 -14.35
N LYS A 57 8.01 -0.97 -15.34
CA LYS A 57 7.15 -1.65 -16.32
C LYS A 57 6.16 -2.60 -15.64
N LEU A 58 6.61 -3.43 -14.69
CA LEU A 58 5.71 -4.34 -13.99
C LEU A 58 4.66 -3.62 -13.16
N ILE A 59 5.04 -2.54 -12.45
CA ILE A 59 4.07 -1.73 -11.68
C ILE A 59 3.05 -1.10 -12.63
N GLN A 60 3.48 -0.56 -13.77
CA GLN A 60 2.57 -0.01 -14.78
C GLN A 60 1.64 -1.08 -15.36
N ASP A 61 2.14 -2.28 -15.64
CA ASP A 61 1.35 -3.37 -16.20
C ASP A 61 0.29 -3.87 -15.21
N ILE A 62 0.64 -4.03 -13.93
CA ILE A 62 -0.34 -4.46 -12.92
C ILE A 62 -1.38 -3.37 -12.67
N MET A 63 -0.97 -2.10 -12.65
CA MET A 63 -1.89 -0.97 -12.51
C MET A 63 -2.86 -0.86 -13.69
N ARG A 64 -2.42 -1.15 -14.92
CA ARG A 64 -3.30 -1.18 -16.09
C ARG A 64 -4.30 -2.33 -16.05
N LYS A 65 -3.91 -3.49 -15.51
CA LYS A 65 -4.77 -4.68 -15.41
C LYS A 65 -5.78 -4.57 -14.27
N GLU A 66 -5.34 -4.12 -13.10
CA GLU A 66 -6.12 -4.15 -11.85
C GLU A 66 -6.74 -2.78 -11.50
N GLY A 67 -6.35 -1.71 -12.19
CA GLY A 67 -6.78 -0.33 -11.92
C GLY A 67 -6.16 0.31 -10.69
N LYS A 68 -5.68 -0.51 -9.74
CA LYS A 68 -4.96 -0.09 -8.52
C LYS A 68 -3.86 -1.10 -8.18
N ALA A 69 -2.82 -0.63 -7.50
CA ALA A 69 -1.77 -1.49 -6.97
C ALA A 69 -1.49 -1.10 -5.52
N VAL A 70 -2.09 -1.83 -4.58
CA VAL A 70 -1.94 -1.60 -3.15
C VAL A 70 -1.38 -2.86 -2.51
N PHE A 71 -0.21 -2.72 -1.91
CA PHE A 71 0.51 -3.75 -1.17
C PHE A 71 0.36 -3.48 0.31
N GLN A 72 -0.07 -4.49 1.06
CA GLN A 72 -0.27 -4.41 2.50
C GLN A 72 0.47 -5.55 3.14
N PHE A 73 1.43 -5.22 3.97
CA PHE A 73 1.97 -6.19 4.91
C PHE A 73 0.92 -6.34 6.01
N ARG A 74 0.71 -7.58 6.48
CA ARG A 74 -0.08 -7.90 7.67
C ARG A 74 0.58 -9.07 8.37
N GLU A 75 1.08 -8.84 9.58
CA GLU A 75 1.88 -9.79 10.35
C GLU A 75 3.11 -10.29 9.55
N ASN A 76 3.00 -11.46 8.90
CA ASN A 76 4.03 -12.06 8.04
C ASN A 76 3.46 -12.49 6.68
N THR A 77 2.37 -11.86 6.25
CA THR A 77 1.68 -12.15 4.99
C THR A 77 1.54 -10.86 4.18
N LEU A 78 1.78 -10.95 2.87
CA LEU A 78 1.46 -9.88 1.94
C LEU A 78 0.03 -10.03 1.41
N PHE A 79 -0.68 -8.92 1.39
CA PHE A 79 -1.92 -8.76 0.66
C PHE A 79 -1.71 -7.77 -0.48
N PHE A 80 -2.20 -8.13 -1.66
CA PHE A 80 -2.26 -7.24 -2.82
C PHE A 80 -3.72 -6.98 -3.16
N ASN A 81 -4.15 -5.72 -3.18
CA ASN A 81 -5.53 -5.35 -3.42
C ASN A 81 -6.52 -6.20 -2.57
N ASN A 82 -6.19 -6.39 -1.29
CA ASN A 82 -6.96 -7.19 -0.33
C ASN A 82 -6.95 -8.72 -0.58
N SER A 83 -6.20 -9.22 -1.55
CA SER A 83 -6.00 -10.64 -1.82
C SER A 83 -4.66 -11.13 -1.27
N ARG A 84 -4.69 -12.23 -0.52
CA ARG A 84 -3.47 -12.85 0.03
C ARG A 84 -2.56 -13.34 -1.09
N VAL A 85 -1.29 -12.93 -1.04
CA VAL A 85 -0.24 -13.42 -1.93
C VAL A 85 0.54 -14.51 -1.20
N LYS A 86 0.77 -15.63 -1.88
CA LYS A 86 1.65 -16.70 -1.40
C LYS A 86 2.96 -16.61 -2.16
N PHE A 87 4.07 -16.62 -1.43
CA PHE A 87 5.41 -16.63 -2.01
C PHE A 87 5.94 -18.06 -2.11
N ASP A 88 6.69 -18.33 -3.17
CA ASP A 88 7.45 -19.56 -3.27
C ASP A 88 8.68 -19.50 -2.35
N PHE A 89 9.19 -20.68 -1.95
CA PHE A 89 10.30 -20.79 -1.01
C PHE A 89 11.56 -20.04 -1.48
N SER A 90 11.82 -20.00 -2.79
CA SER A 90 12.94 -19.26 -3.39
C SER A 90 12.86 -17.75 -3.20
N SER A 91 11.64 -17.21 -3.10
CA SER A 91 11.38 -15.77 -3.03
C SER A 91 11.18 -15.27 -1.60
N TYR A 92 11.06 -16.20 -0.64
CA TYR A 92 10.80 -15.90 0.77
C TYR A 92 11.86 -14.99 1.38
N ASN A 93 13.15 -15.16 1.03
CA ASN A 93 14.21 -14.29 1.54
C ASN A 93 14.07 -12.83 1.07
N ASN A 94 13.63 -12.62 -0.18
CA ASN A 94 13.38 -11.28 -0.71
C ASN A 94 12.13 -10.66 -0.07
N PHE A 95 11.10 -11.46 0.14
CA PHE A 95 9.91 -11.03 0.88
C PHE A 95 10.26 -10.62 2.31
N LYS A 96 11.00 -11.47 3.04
CA LYS A 96 11.40 -11.21 4.43
C LYS A 96 12.21 -9.92 4.54
N PHE A 97 13.20 -9.73 3.66
CA PHE A 97 13.96 -8.49 3.59
C PHE A 97 13.05 -7.27 3.43
N LEU A 98 12.12 -7.28 2.47
CA LEU A 98 11.18 -6.16 2.28
C LEU A 98 10.24 -5.97 3.48
N ALA A 99 9.74 -7.06 4.07
CA ALA A 99 8.84 -6.98 5.22
C ALA A 99 9.55 -6.37 6.44
N ASP A 100 10.82 -6.74 6.67
CA ASP A 100 11.61 -6.20 7.77
C ASP A 100 11.89 -4.70 7.56
N GLU A 101 12.29 -4.29 6.35
CA GLU A 101 12.50 -2.87 5.98
C GLU A 101 11.24 -2.00 6.18
N PHE A 102 10.08 -2.52 5.78
CA PHE A 102 8.80 -1.85 5.96
C PHE A 102 8.44 -1.74 7.44
N ARG A 103 8.71 -2.79 8.23
CA ARG A 103 8.46 -2.81 9.66
C ARG A 103 9.34 -1.81 10.42
N GLU A 104 10.62 -1.75 10.11
CA GLU A 104 11.55 -0.78 10.71
C GLU A 104 11.12 0.67 10.48
N LYS A 105 10.49 0.94 9.34
CA LYS A 105 9.98 2.27 8.96
C LYS A 105 8.54 2.52 9.39
N GLU A 106 7.94 1.58 10.14
CA GLU A 106 6.53 1.61 10.54
C GLU A 106 5.56 1.81 9.36
N ILE A 107 5.83 1.18 8.20
CA ILE A 107 4.99 1.24 7.00
C ILE A 107 4.23 -0.07 6.84
N GLY A 108 2.89 -0.02 6.85
CA GLY A 108 2.03 -1.20 6.63
C GLY A 108 1.50 -1.32 5.22
N THR A 109 1.20 -0.18 4.58
CA THR A 109 0.65 -0.14 3.23
C THR A 109 1.56 0.68 2.32
N LEU A 110 1.84 0.15 1.13
CA LEU A 110 2.39 0.88 0.00
C LEU A 110 1.43 0.80 -1.17
N GLY A 111 1.01 1.95 -1.69
CA GLY A 111 0.17 2.00 -2.87
C GLY A 111 0.70 2.90 -3.96
N PHE A 112 0.36 2.55 -5.20
CA PHE A 112 0.71 3.28 -6.40
C PHE A 112 -0.55 3.81 -7.09
N GLU A 113 -0.51 5.08 -7.50
CA GLU A 113 -1.59 5.77 -8.20
C GLU A 113 -1.27 6.02 -9.67
N SER A 114 -2.33 6.14 -10.49
CA SER A 114 -2.20 6.46 -11.91
C SER A 114 -1.43 7.75 -12.12
N GLY A 115 -0.46 7.76 -13.04
CA GLY A 115 0.42 8.91 -13.28
C GLY A 115 1.83 8.75 -12.70
N LEU A 116 2.09 7.64 -11.98
CA LEU A 116 3.43 7.28 -11.50
C LEU A 116 4.47 7.38 -12.61
N SER A 117 5.50 8.18 -12.38
CA SER A 117 6.66 8.28 -13.27
C SER A 117 7.83 7.41 -12.79
N LYS A 118 8.74 7.07 -13.71
CA LYS A 118 9.97 6.35 -13.37
C LYS A 118 10.84 7.14 -12.39
N ASP A 119 10.91 8.46 -12.56
CA ASP A 119 11.68 9.35 -11.68
C ASP A 119 11.11 9.32 -10.25
N GLU A 120 9.79 9.43 -10.08
CA GLU A 120 9.15 9.31 -8.76
C GLU A 120 9.43 7.96 -8.10
N LEU A 121 9.34 6.85 -8.85
CA LEU A 121 9.66 5.52 -8.33
C LEU A 121 11.13 5.42 -7.92
N THR A 122 12.03 6.01 -8.72
CA THR A 122 13.46 6.02 -8.44
C THR A 122 13.77 6.81 -7.17
N GLN A 123 13.22 8.03 -7.06
CA GLN A 123 13.37 8.87 -5.89
C GLN A 123 12.76 8.24 -4.64
N PHE A 124 11.64 7.53 -4.77
CA PHE A 124 11.04 6.77 -3.69
C PHE A 124 11.99 5.69 -3.18
N VAL A 125 12.53 4.83 -4.03
CA VAL A 125 13.43 3.76 -3.59
C VAL A 125 14.72 4.33 -3.00
N ILE A 126 15.28 5.40 -3.58
CA ILE A 126 16.46 6.08 -3.01
C ILE A 126 16.13 6.64 -1.62
N LEU A 127 14.98 7.29 -1.45
CA LEU A 127 14.54 7.77 -0.14
C LEU A 127 14.31 6.62 0.83
N PHE A 128 13.78 5.49 0.35
CA PHE A 128 13.48 4.32 1.14
C PHE A 128 14.73 3.62 1.68
N ILE A 129 15.88 3.72 1.02
CA ILE A 129 17.14 3.16 1.54
C ILE A 129 17.94 4.17 2.37
N ASP A 130 17.51 5.42 2.41
CA ASP A 130 18.23 6.49 3.08
C ASP A 130 17.95 6.45 4.59
N GLU A 131 18.86 5.82 5.33
CA GLU A 131 18.78 5.66 6.78
C GLU A 131 18.83 7.01 7.53
N GLU A 132 19.35 8.07 6.91
CA GLU A 132 19.42 9.40 7.53
C GLU A 132 18.04 10.05 7.75
N VAL A 133 17.02 9.52 7.09
CA VAL A 133 15.63 10.00 7.18
C VAL A 133 14.94 9.53 8.46
N ILE A 134 15.43 8.44 9.07
CA ILE A 134 14.77 7.79 10.20
C ILE A 134 15.23 8.42 11.52
N LYS A 135 14.33 9.13 12.22
CA LYS A 135 14.57 9.69 13.56
C LYS A 135 13.61 9.07 14.58
N GLU A 136 13.09 9.86 15.53
CA GLU A 136 12.21 9.37 16.60
C GLU A 136 10.85 8.84 16.10
N ASN A 137 10.37 9.27 14.93
CA ASN A 137 9.08 8.86 14.36
C ASN A 137 9.24 8.41 12.89
N PRO A 138 9.60 7.14 12.65
CA PRO A 138 10.02 6.65 11.33
C PRO A 138 9.00 6.89 10.21
N PHE A 139 7.72 6.66 10.46
CA PHE A 139 6.67 6.82 9.44
C PHE A 139 6.43 8.29 9.11
N GLU A 140 6.30 9.14 10.12
CA GLU A 140 6.00 10.56 10.00
C GLU A 140 7.13 11.31 9.28
N ASP A 141 8.39 10.97 9.61
CA ASP A 141 9.56 11.52 8.94
C ASP A 141 9.61 11.12 7.45
N PHE A 142 9.26 9.86 7.16
CA PHE A 142 9.20 9.37 5.78
C PHE A 142 8.08 10.05 4.98
N GLU A 143 6.89 10.20 5.56
CA GLU A 143 5.78 10.91 4.93
C GLU A 143 6.15 12.37 4.64
N ALA A 144 6.83 13.05 5.58
CA ALA A 144 7.32 14.40 5.40
C ALA A 144 8.35 14.48 4.25
N ALA A 145 9.26 13.51 4.16
CA ALA A 145 10.26 13.45 3.09
C ALA A 145 9.64 13.19 1.71
N LEU A 146 8.62 12.32 1.61
CA LEU A 146 7.85 12.12 0.37
C LEU A 146 7.17 13.42 -0.10
N ASN A 147 6.57 14.15 0.84
CA ASN A 147 5.93 15.44 0.56
C ASN A 147 6.95 16.49 0.10
N LYS A 148 8.14 16.54 0.72
CA LYS A 148 9.23 17.45 0.35
C LYS A 148 9.75 17.18 -1.07
N LYS A 149 9.90 15.91 -1.44
CA LYS A 149 10.30 15.48 -2.80
C LYS A 149 9.16 15.56 -3.84
N ARG A 150 7.96 15.98 -3.42
CA ARG A 150 6.76 16.08 -4.27
C ARG A 150 6.37 14.76 -4.95
N ILE A 151 6.60 13.64 -4.27
CA ILE A 151 6.20 12.32 -4.78
C ILE A 151 4.66 12.22 -4.73
N GLY A 152 4.05 12.33 -5.90
CA GLY A 152 2.63 12.52 -6.09
C GLY A 152 1.84 11.23 -6.14
N HIS A 153 2.42 10.18 -6.72
CA HIS A 153 1.68 8.97 -7.10
C HIS A 153 2.04 7.73 -6.29
N ILE A 154 2.73 7.92 -5.17
CA ILE A 154 3.03 6.87 -4.20
C ILE A 154 2.45 7.34 -2.87
N PHE A 155 1.70 6.47 -2.20
CA PHE A 155 1.20 6.72 -0.87
C PHE A 155 1.57 5.58 0.07
N LEU A 156 1.73 5.94 1.33
CA LEU A 156 2.01 5.02 2.41
C LEU A 156 0.94 5.16 3.49
N GLU A 157 0.69 4.06 4.21
CA GLU A 157 -0.06 4.10 5.46
C GLU A 157 0.78 3.48 6.56
N LYS A 158 0.64 4.03 7.77
CA LYS A 158 1.36 3.59 8.95
C LYS A 158 1.02 2.14 9.23
N LEU A 159 2.04 1.36 9.58
CA LEU A 159 1.89 0.00 10.05
C LEU A 159 0.95 0.03 11.25
N HIS A 160 -0.15 -0.70 11.17
CA HIS A 160 -1.06 -0.74 12.29
C HIS A 160 -0.35 -1.49 13.44
N PRO A 161 -0.47 -1.03 14.71
CA PRO A 161 0.14 -1.71 15.85
C PRO A 161 -0.19 -3.21 15.93
N PHE A 162 -1.33 -3.62 15.37
CA PHE A 162 -1.77 -5.00 15.17
C PHE A 162 -0.69 -5.92 14.55
N GLU A 163 0.20 -5.39 13.71
CA GLU A 163 1.14 -6.18 12.89
C GLU A 163 2.55 -6.31 13.49
N VAL A 164 2.86 -5.52 14.53
CA VAL A 164 4.20 -5.42 15.11
C VAL A 164 4.43 -6.51 16.17
N THR A 165 3.39 -6.90 16.89
CA THR A 165 3.44 -7.96 17.91
C THR A 165 2.07 -8.60 18.05
N GLY A 166 2.02 -9.94 18.12
CA GLY A 166 0.78 -10.69 18.37
C GLY A 166 0.25 -10.46 19.79
N GLY A 167 -0.23 -9.24 20.08
CA GLY A 167 -0.75 -8.87 21.40
C GLY A 167 -0.70 -7.37 21.72
N VAL A 168 -1.18 -6.49 20.84
CA VAL A 168 -1.56 -5.12 21.25
C VAL A 168 -2.94 -5.16 21.91
N ALA A 169 -3.14 -4.40 22.99
CA ALA A 169 -4.42 -4.30 23.68
C ALA A 169 -5.51 -3.81 22.71
N GLU A 170 -6.61 -4.57 22.61
CA GLU A 170 -7.73 -4.37 21.69
C GLU A 170 -8.35 -2.96 21.77
N GLU A 171 -8.25 -2.29 22.92
CA GLU A 171 -8.77 -0.94 23.14
C GLU A 171 -7.98 0.14 22.37
N GLN A 172 -6.65 0.16 22.46
CA GLN A 172 -5.81 1.13 21.72
C GLN A 172 -5.92 0.91 20.20
N LEU A 173 -6.19 -0.33 19.79
CA LEU A 173 -6.43 -0.73 18.42
C LEU A 173 -7.73 -0.14 17.88
N GLN A 174 -8.82 -0.22 18.66
CA GLN A 174 -10.11 0.35 18.29
C GLN A 174 -10.04 1.87 18.22
N ASP A 175 -9.37 2.52 19.17
CA ASP A 175 -9.25 3.99 19.20
C ASP A 175 -8.55 4.56 17.96
N SER A 176 -7.47 3.90 17.49
CA SER A 176 -6.77 4.34 16.27
C SER A 176 -7.62 4.16 15.00
N ALA A 177 -8.31 3.03 14.86
CA ALA A 177 -9.22 2.77 13.74
C ALA A 177 -10.44 3.71 13.74
N ILE A 178 -11.00 4.01 14.92
CA ILE A 178 -12.07 4.99 15.14
C ILE A 178 -11.63 6.37 14.65
N ASN A 179 -10.47 6.83 15.12
CA ASN A 179 -9.92 8.13 14.74
C ASN A 179 -9.68 8.24 13.23
N VAL A 180 -9.12 7.20 12.59
CA VAL A 180 -8.89 7.19 11.14
C VAL A 180 -10.23 7.19 10.38
N PHE A 181 -11.21 6.40 10.83
CA PHE A 181 -12.53 6.35 10.21
C PHE A 181 -13.23 7.71 10.25
N PHE A 182 -13.36 8.31 11.44
CA PHE A 182 -14.07 9.57 11.60
C PHE A 182 -13.36 10.73 10.90
N LYS A 183 -12.03 10.85 11.02
CA LYS A 183 -11.25 11.84 10.25
C LYS A 183 -11.46 11.69 8.74
N SER A 184 -11.55 10.45 8.25
CA SER A 184 -11.81 10.18 6.82
C SER A 184 -13.20 10.60 6.39
N ILE A 185 -14.23 10.29 7.19
CA ILE A 185 -15.63 10.68 6.93
C ILE A 185 -15.81 12.20 7.00
N THR A 186 -15.23 12.86 8.00
CA THR A 186 -15.26 14.32 8.15
C THR A 186 -14.62 15.01 6.94
N HIS A 187 -13.44 14.53 6.52
CA HIS A 187 -12.81 15.05 5.31
C HIS A 187 -13.67 14.84 4.05
N LEU A 188 -14.29 13.67 3.89
CA LEU A 188 -15.17 13.39 2.76
C LEU A 188 -16.39 14.33 2.73
N LYS A 189 -16.96 14.67 3.88
CA LYS A 189 -18.03 15.66 3.97
C LYS A 189 -17.58 17.05 3.55
N GLU A 190 -16.43 17.50 4.05
CA GLU A 190 -15.85 18.77 3.63
C GLU A 190 -15.64 18.83 2.11
N VAL A 191 -15.13 17.73 1.54
CA VAL A 191 -14.92 17.61 0.09
C VAL A 191 -16.24 17.76 -0.66
N VAL A 192 -17.29 17.06 -0.24
CA VAL A 192 -18.63 17.16 -0.85
C VAL A 192 -19.19 18.59 -0.75
N GLU A 193 -19.01 19.27 0.39
CA GLU A 193 -19.45 20.66 0.56
C GLU A 193 -18.64 21.65 -0.29
N ARG A 194 -17.32 21.44 -0.44
CA ARG A 194 -16.47 22.26 -1.32
C ARG A 194 -16.80 22.06 -2.80
N GLU A 195 -17.09 20.82 -3.23
CA GLU A 195 -17.58 20.53 -4.58
C GLU A 195 -18.89 21.29 -4.88
N LYS A 196 -19.86 21.29 -3.94
CA LYS A 196 -21.10 22.06 -4.09
C LYS A 196 -20.84 23.56 -4.28
N LYS A 197 -19.79 24.10 -3.65
CA LYS A 197 -19.34 25.49 -3.77
C LYS A 197 -18.42 25.75 -4.97
N LYS A 198 -18.13 24.75 -5.80
CA LYS A 198 -17.14 24.79 -6.90
C LYS A 198 -15.74 25.21 -6.46
N GLU A 199 -15.39 24.90 -5.22
CA GLU A 199 -14.06 25.16 -4.67
C GLU A 199 -13.09 24.02 -5.02
N LYS A 200 -11.78 24.32 -5.03
CA LYS A 200 -10.77 23.31 -5.34
C LYS A 200 -10.68 22.25 -4.24
N VAL A 201 -10.75 20.98 -4.64
CA VAL A 201 -10.65 19.82 -3.75
C VAL A 201 -9.27 19.14 -3.87
N LYS A 202 -8.73 18.69 -2.74
CA LYS A 202 -7.50 17.88 -2.69
C LYS A 202 -7.81 16.41 -3.01
N LEU A 203 -8.06 16.10 -4.29
CA LEU A 203 -8.45 14.75 -4.74
C LEU A 203 -7.52 13.62 -4.26
N LYS A 204 -6.22 13.88 -4.15
CA LYS A 204 -5.23 12.91 -3.65
C LYS A 204 -5.50 12.51 -2.19
N THR A 205 -5.70 13.50 -1.32
CA THR A 205 -6.02 13.26 0.10
C THR A 205 -7.33 12.50 0.24
N THR A 206 -8.34 12.86 -0.55
CA THR A 206 -9.64 12.19 -0.56
C THR A 206 -9.52 10.73 -0.97
N ARG A 207 -8.80 10.41 -2.06
CA ARG A 207 -8.57 9.03 -2.51
C ARG A 207 -7.83 8.20 -1.47
N ARG A 208 -6.79 8.78 -0.84
CA ARG A 208 -6.05 8.11 0.23
C ARG A 208 -6.96 7.73 1.41
N LEU A 209 -7.77 8.67 1.90
CA LEU A 209 -8.68 8.41 3.02
C LEU A 209 -9.76 7.39 2.66
N MET A 210 -10.27 7.41 1.41
CA MET A 210 -11.16 6.35 0.91
C MET A 210 -10.49 4.98 0.93
N GLN A 211 -9.21 4.91 0.52
CA GLN A 211 -8.45 3.67 0.56
C GLN A 211 -8.25 3.19 2.01
N SER A 212 -7.99 4.09 2.96
CA SER A 212 -7.88 3.76 4.38
C SER A 212 -9.20 3.18 4.93
N ILE A 213 -10.35 3.75 4.58
CA ILE A 213 -11.66 3.19 4.95
C ILE A 213 -11.83 1.77 4.37
N VAL A 214 -11.53 1.57 3.09
CA VAL A 214 -11.59 0.24 2.45
C VAL A 214 -10.68 -0.76 3.17
N ASN A 215 -9.50 -0.31 3.60
CA ASN A 215 -8.54 -1.13 4.33
C ASN A 215 -9.08 -1.55 5.69
N LEU A 216 -9.65 -0.62 6.47
CA LEU A 216 -10.29 -0.89 7.76
C LEU A 216 -11.46 -1.87 7.64
N VAL A 217 -12.35 -1.67 6.66
CA VAL A 217 -13.47 -2.61 6.39
C VAL A 217 -12.95 -4.01 6.05
N SER A 218 -11.87 -4.08 5.27
CA SER A 218 -11.24 -5.36 4.91
C SER A 218 -10.44 -6.00 6.05
N GLN A 219 -10.21 -5.29 7.16
CA GLN A 219 -9.56 -5.82 8.36
C GLN A 219 -10.61 -6.35 9.34
N ASN A 220 -11.65 -5.57 9.64
CA ASN A 220 -12.70 -5.95 10.57
C ASN A 220 -14.05 -5.33 10.20
N GLU A 221 -14.78 -5.97 9.28
CA GLU A 221 -16.08 -5.50 8.79
C GLU A 221 -17.10 -5.31 9.92
N SER A 222 -17.19 -6.25 10.86
CA SER A 222 -18.13 -6.19 11.98
C SER A 222 -17.90 -4.97 12.87
N PHE A 223 -16.64 -4.66 13.18
CA PHE A 223 -16.27 -3.47 13.95
C PHE A 223 -16.66 -2.19 13.20
N MET A 224 -16.35 -2.12 11.89
CA MET A 224 -16.68 -0.96 11.06
C MET A 224 -18.19 -0.74 10.93
N ILE A 225 -18.99 -1.80 10.81
CA ILE A 225 -20.46 -1.71 10.85
C ILE A 225 -20.91 -1.12 12.20
N GLY A 226 -20.27 -1.52 13.31
CA GLY A 226 -20.50 -0.93 14.62
C GLY A 226 -20.30 0.60 14.61
N LEU A 227 -19.21 1.09 14.01
CA LEU A 227 -18.92 2.52 13.92
C LEU A 227 -19.96 3.31 13.12
N THR A 228 -20.59 2.70 12.11
CA THR A 228 -21.66 3.37 11.33
C THR A 228 -22.93 3.66 12.14
N ASN A 229 -23.11 2.99 13.29
CA ASN A 229 -24.26 3.20 14.16
C ASN A 229 -24.04 4.32 15.21
N ILE A 230 -22.83 4.87 15.31
CA ILE A 230 -22.50 5.96 16.23
C ILE A 230 -23.07 7.27 15.66
N LYS A 231 -23.95 7.93 16.43
CA LYS A 231 -24.72 9.10 15.96
C LYS A 231 -24.00 10.45 16.11
N ASP A 232 -22.97 10.52 16.97
CA ASP A 232 -22.23 11.76 17.28
C ASP A 232 -20.75 11.65 16.89
N TYR A 233 -20.49 11.58 15.59
CA TYR A 233 -19.12 11.48 15.06
C TYR A 233 -18.38 12.83 14.98
N ASP A 234 -19.05 13.96 15.23
CA ASP A 234 -18.43 15.29 15.18
C ASP A 234 -17.55 15.59 16.42
N GLU A 235 -17.62 14.73 17.45
CA GLU A 235 -16.82 14.83 18.69
C GLU A 235 -15.47 14.07 18.62
N TYR A 236 -15.15 13.40 17.51
CA TYR A 236 -13.93 12.59 17.29
C TYR A 236 -13.04 13.15 16.17
#